data_AF-A0A7D5LAZ1-F1
#
_entry.id   AF-A0A7D5LAZ1-F1
#
_cell.length_a   1.000
_cell.length_b   1.000
_cell.length_c   1.000
_cell.angle_alpha   90.00
_cell.angle_beta   90.00
_cell.angle_gamma   90.00
#
_symmetry.space_group_name_H-M   'P 1'
#
loop_
_entity.id
_entity.type
_entity.pdbx_description
1 polymer ?
#
loop_
_entity_poly.entity_id
_entity_poly.type
_entity_poly.pdbx_seq_one_letter_code
_entity_poly.pdbx_strand_id
1 'polypeptide(L)'
;MFEWLFPTWTNPAVLALIVGARTLANGALAVLVARSRSPGTAITGVAAGLALLSTALTVSVLRGDLGLGASYLEFAVQVALVGLAGVAVRSNPSTGRWRATALAAFCAVGLLLITIPLYGEATVAP
;
A
#
# COMPACT_ATOMS: atom_id res chain seq x y z
N MET A 1 10.39 -1.64 -20.83
CA MET A 1 10.63 -0.30 -20.22
C MET A 1 10.70 -0.31 -18.69
N PHE A 2 10.23 -1.34 -17.99
CA PHE A 2 10.22 -1.41 -16.53
C PHE A 2 11.30 -2.37 -15.97
N GLU A 3 12.17 -2.89 -16.84
CA GLU A 3 13.26 -3.82 -16.48
C GLU A 3 14.27 -3.14 -15.54
N TRP A 4 14.46 -1.82 -15.63
CA TRP A 4 15.29 -1.07 -14.69
C TRP A 4 14.72 -1.04 -13.25
N LEU A 5 13.40 -1.25 -13.12
CA LEU A 5 12.68 -1.26 -11.84
C LEU A 5 12.53 -2.69 -11.28
N PHE A 6 12.24 -3.67 -12.13
CA PHE A 6 12.11 -5.10 -11.79
C PHE A 6 12.95 -5.96 -12.73
N PRO A 7 14.29 -5.98 -12.58
CA PRO A 7 15.21 -6.60 -13.54
C PRO A 7 15.13 -8.13 -13.59
N THR A 8 14.67 -8.76 -12.51
CA THR A 8 14.65 -10.22 -12.34
C THR A 8 13.34 -10.88 -12.80
N TRP A 9 12.38 -10.11 -13.30
CA TRP A 9 11.03 -10.60 -13.59
C TRP A 9 10.75 -10.74 -15.09
N THR A 10 10.10 -11.84 -15.47
CA THR A 10 9.70 -12.13 -16.85
C THR A 10 8.78 -11.06 -17.44
N ASN A 11 7.89 -10.47 -16.62
CA ASN A 11 7.00 -9.40 -17.05
C ASN A 11 7.01 -8.22 -16.06
N PRO A 12 8.00 -7.31 -16.17
CA PRO A 12 8.15 -6.19 -15.24
C PRO A 12 7.05 -5.15 -15.38
N ALA A 13 6.36 -5.09 -16.54
CA ALA A 13 5.24 -4.17 -16.74
C ALA A 13 4.01 -4.55 -15.89
N VAL A 14 3.73 -5.85 -15.73
CA VAL A 14 2.65 -6.33 -14.86
C VAL A 14 2.94 -5.98 -13.40
N LEU A 15 4.18 -6.15 -12.95
CA LEU A 15 4.57 -5.72 -11.60
C LEU A 15 4.42 -4.21 -11.40
N ALA A 16 4.87 -3.41 -12.37
CA ALA A 16 4.70 -1.96 -12.31
C ALA A 16 3.22 -1.56 -12.22
N LEU A 17 2.32 -2.25 -12.93
CA LEU A 17 0.87 -2.04 -12.81
C LEU A 17 0.33 -2.41 -11.43
N ILE A 18 0.75 -3.55 -10.86
CA ILE A 18 0.34 -3.98 -9.52
C ILE A 18 0.82 -2.99 -8.47
N VAL A 19 2.09 -2.60 -8.52
CA VAL A 19 2.68 -1.60 -7.62
C VAL A 19 1.97 -0.26 -7.77
N GLY A 20 1.76 0.22 -9.00
CA GLY A 20 1.03 1.45 -9.27
C GLY A 20 -0.39 1.41 -8.69
N ALA A 21 -1.12 0.31 -8.89
CA ALA A 21 -2.46 0.13 -8.31
C ALA A 21 -2.43 0.14 -6.77
N ARG A 22 -1.44 -0.51 -6.15
CA ARG A 22 -1.23 -0.49 -4.69
C ARG A 22 -0.97 0.92 -4.19
N THR A 23 -0.05 1.64 -4.82
CA THR A 23 0.29 3.02 -4.48
C THR A 23 -0.93 3.93 -4.58
N LEU A 24 -1.75 3.78 -5.62
CA LEU A 24 -2.99 4.54 -5.78
C LEU A 24 -4.02 4.20 -4.70
N ALA A 25 -4.21 2.92 -4.36
CA ALA A 25 -5.14 2.51 -3.31
C ALA A 25 -4.71 3.03 -1.93
N ASN A 26 -3.42 2.94 -1.61
CA ASN A 26 -2.85 3.46 -0.36
C ASN A 26 -2.85 4.99 -0.31
N GLY A 27 -2.58 5.65 -1.45
CA GLY A 27 -2.72 7.09 -1.59
C GLY A 27 -4.17 7.55 -1.38
N ALA A 28 -5.15 6.81 -1.91
CA ALA A 28 -6.57 7.10 -1.68
C ALA A 28 -6.94 7.00 -0.19
N LEU A 29 -6.43 5.99 0.53
CA LEU A 29 -6.60 5.88 1.98
C LEU A 29 -6.00 7.09 2.72
N ALA A 30 -4.78 7.51 2.36
CA ALA A 30 -4.14 8.68 2.96
C ALA A 30 -4.91 9.99 2.68
N VAL A 31 -5.42 10.17 1.46
CA VAL A 31 -6.28 11.31 1.10
C VAL A 31 -7.60 11.28 1.88
N LEU A 32 -8.21 10.11 2.09
CA LEU A 32 -9.43 9.98 2.87
C LEU A 32 -9.19 10.28 4.36
N VAL A 33 -8.03 9.92 4.90
CA VAL A 33 -7.58 10.37 6.23
C VAL A 33 -7.51 11.89 6.26
N ALA A 34 -6.82 12.53 5.30
CA ALA A 34 -6.68 13.99 5.22
C ALA A 34 -8.04 14.73 5.09
N ARG A 35 -8.99 14.12 4.40
CA ARG A 35 -10.36 14.67 4.24
C ARG A 35 -11.22 14.49 5.50
N SER A 36 -10.86 13.55 6.35
CA SER A 36 -11.58 13.25 7.60
C SER A 36 -10.95 13.95 8.81
N ARG A 37 -9.64 14.17 8.78
CA ARG A 37 -8.80 14.89 9.74
C ARG A 37 -8.03 15.96 8.97
N SER A 38 -8.29 17.24 9.22
CA SER A 38 -7.74 18.40 8.48
C SER A 38 -6.34 18.18 7.86
N PRO A 39 -6.08 18.68 6.63
CA PRO A 39 -4.73 18.70 6.08
C PRO A 39 -3.74 19.33 7.08
N GLY A 40 -2.59 18.71 7.27
CA GLY A 40 -1.54 19.21 8.17
C GLY A 40 -1.55 18.64 9.60
N THR A 41 -2.49 17.77 9.97
CA THR A 41 -2.37 17.05 11.26
C THR A 41 -1.30 15.96 11.21
N ALA A 42 -0.73 15.62 12.37
CA ALA A 42 0.22 14.51 12.50
C ALA A 42 -0.35 13.18 11.96
N ILE A 43 -1.64 12.93 12.14
CA ILE A 43 -2.34 11.75 11.62
C ILE A 43 -2.28 11.70 10.09
N THR A 44 -2.52 12.82 9.42
CA THR A 44 -2.43 12.92 7.96
C THR A 44 -1.01 12.68 7.47
N GLY A 45 0.00 13.23 8.17
CA GLY A 45 1.41 12.98 7.87
C GLY A 45 1.79 11.51 8.03
N VAL A 46 1.34 10.85 9.11
CA VAL A 46 1.55 9.42 9.34
C VAL A 46 0.90 8.58 8.23
N ALA A 47 -0.34 8.88 7.84
CA ALA A 47 -1.02 8.15 6.77
C ALA A 47 -0.27 8.25 5.43
N ALA A 48 0.21 9.45 5.07
CA ALA A 48 1.01 9.66 3.88
C ALA A 48 2.36 8.90 3.97
N GLY A 49 3.03 8.97 5.12
CA GLY A 49 4.27 8.24 5.38
C GLY A 49 4.09 6.73 5.24
N LEU A 50 3.02 6.17 5.79
CA LEU A 50 2.70 4.73 5.66
C LEU A 50 2.43 4.34 4.20
N ALA A 51 1.72 5.17 3.42
CA ALA A 51 1.46 4.89 2.01
C ALA A 51 2.75 4.90 1.17
N LEU A 52 3.66 5.84 1.43
CA LEU A 52 4.97 5.91 0.80
C LEU A 52 5.85 4.74 1.22
N LEU A 53 5.91 4.44 2.52
CA LEU A 53 6.67 3.31 3.05
C LEU A 53 6.18 1.99 2.47
N SER A 54 4.87 1.78 2.38
CA SER A 54 4.29 0.60 1.73
C SER A 54 4.75 0.47 0.27
N THR A 55 4.72 1.56 -0.49
CA THR A 55 5.19 1.56 -1.88
C THR A 55 6.68 1.20 -1.97
N ALA A 56 7.52 1.81 -1.13
CA ALA A 56 8.95 1.53 -1.09
C ALA A 56 9.23 0.06 -0.73
N LEU A 57 8.58 -0.46 0.31
CA LEU A 57 8.73 -1.86 0.73
C LEU A 57 8.29 -2.82 -0.38
N THR A 58 7.12 -2.61 -0.99
CA THR A 58 6.65 -3.45 -2.09
C THR A 58 7.66 -3.47 -3.24
N VAL A 59 8.17 -2.30 -3.66
CA VAL A 59 9.16 -2.22 -4.75
C VAL A 59 10.44 -2.94 -4.37
N SER A 60 11.00 -2.68 -3.18
CA SER A 60 12.26 -3.27 -2.74
C SER A 60 12.18 -4.78 -2.55
N VAL A 61 11.07 -5.30 -2.03
CA VAL A 61 10.86 -6.75 -1.93
C VAL A 61 10.75 -7.38 -3.32
N LEU A 62 9.91 -6.83 -4.21
CA LEU A 62 9.75 -7.39 -5.56
C LEU A 62 11.01 -7.27 -6.40
N ARG A 63 11.83 -6.24 -6.19
CA ARG A 63 13.12 -6.09 -6.86
C ARG A 63 14.17 -7.12 -6.37
N GLY A 64 13.95 -7.74 -5.20
CA GLY A 64 14.88 -8.67 -4.56
C GLY A 64 15.89 -7.98 -3.63
N ASP A 65 15.76 -6.67 -3.40
CA ASP A 65 16.68 -5.91 -2.53
C ASP A 65 16.44 -6.21 -1.04
N LEU A 66 15.21 -6.62 -0.67
CA LEU A 66 14.81 -6.93 0.69
C LEU A 66 14.17 -8.32 0.78
N GLY A 67 14.49 -9.03 1.87
CA GLY A 67 13.99 -10.39 2.12
C GLY A 67 12.62 -10.44 2.81
N LEU A 68 12.24 -11.65 3.24
CA LEU A 68 10.94 -11.97 3.83
C LEU A 68 10.53 -11.05 5.00
N GLY A 69 11.48 -10.61 5.83
CA GLY A 69 11.22 -9.69 6.94
C GLY A 69 10.57 -8.37 6.51
N ALA A 70 10.95 -7.82 5.35
CA ALA A 70 10.35 -6.59 4.82
C ALA A 70 8.91 -6.82 4.33
N SER A 71 8.58 -8.03 3.87
CA SER A 71 7.20 -8.38 3.52
C SER A 71 6.28 -8.36 4.75
N TYR A 72 6.73 -8.88 5.90
CA TYR A 72 5.97 -8.81 7.16
C TYR A 72 5.79 -7.38 7.65
N LEU A 73 6.81 -6.55 7.52
CA LEU A 73 6.70 -5.12 7.82
C LEU A 73 5.66 -4.45 6.91
N GLU A 74 5.63 -4.81 5.64
CA GLU A 74 4.67 -4.28 4.68
C GLU A 74 3.22 -4.65 5.06
N PHE A 75 2.96 -5.88 5.52
CA PHE A 75 1.66 -6.26 6.07
C PHE A 75 1.27 -5.40 7.27
N ALA A 76 2.20 -5.18 8.20
CA ALA A 76 1.97 -4.35 9.38
C ALA A 76 1.65 -2.88 8.98
N VAL A 77 2.38 -2.34 8.01
CA VAL A 77 2.14 -1.01 7.44
C VAL A 77 0.75 -0.93 6.81
N GLN A 78 0.33 -1.94 6.05
CA GLN A 78 -0.99 -1.96 5.43
C GLN A 78 -2.11 -1.98 6.48
N VAL A 79 -1.98 -2.84 7.50
CA VAL A 79 -2.95 -2.92 8.59
C VAL A 79 -3.04 -1.59 9.34
N ALA A 80 -1.89 -0.96 9.63
CA ALA A 80 -1.84 0.33 10.29
C ALA A 80 -2.53 1.42 9.45
N LEU A 81 -2.29 1.48 8.14
CA LEU A 81 -2.90 2.46 7.25
C LEU A 81 -4.42 2.31 7.16
N VAL A 82 -4.91 1.07 6.99
CA VAL A 82 -6.35 0.77 6.95
C VAL A 82 -7.02 1.10 8.29
N GLY A 83 -6.39 0.71 9.40
CA GLY A 83 -6.87 1.04 10.74
C GLY A 83 -6.97 2.55 10.98
N LEU A 84 -5.93 3.29 10.58
CA LEU A 84 -5.87 4.74 10.70
C LEU A 84 -6.96 5.42 9.86
N ALA A 85 -7.20 4.95 8.62
CA ALA A 85 -8.28 5.43 7.77
C ALA A 85 -9.66 5.17 8.39
N GLY A 86 -9.88 3.99 8.97
CA GLY A 86 -11.10 3.67 9.70
C GLY A 86 -11.33 4.59 10.90
N VAL A 87 -10.30 4.84 11.72
CA VAL A 87 -10.36 5.76 12.86
C VAL A 87 -10.65 7.19 12.41
N ALA A 88 -9.99 7.65 11.35
CA ALA A 88 -10.18 9.00 10.81
C ALA A 88 -11.63 9.21 10.33
N VAL A 89 -12.17 8.25 9.58
CA VAL A 89 -13.54 8.32 9.06
C VAL A 89 -14.57 8.22 10.18
N ARG A 90 -14.34 7.35 11.18
CA ARG A 90 -15.21 7.24 12.35
C ARG A 90 -15.32 8.55 13.13
N SER A 91 -14.25 9.34 13.19
CA SER A 91 -14.26 10.63 13.89
C SER A 91 -14.92 11.78 13.14
N ASN A 92 -15.14 11.65 11.83
CA ASN A 92 -15.84 12.66 11.02
C ASN A 92 -16.72 11.97 9.97
N PRO A 93 -17.79 11.27 10.43
CA PRO A 93 -18.50 10.31 9.62
C PRO A 93 -19.35 10.98 8.55
N SER A 94 -19.34 10.39 7.36
CA SER A 94 -20.39 10.57 6.35
C SER A 94 -20.52 9.29 5.55
N THR A 95 -21.71 9.01 5.01
CA THR A 95 -21.96 7.80 4.21
C THR A 95 -21.00 7.69 3.02
N GLY A 96 -20.70 8.82 2.37
CA GLY A 96 -19.73 8.87 1.27
C GLY A 96 -18.31 8.54 1.69
N ARG A 97 -17.82 9.11 2.81
CA ARG A 97 -16.48 8.80 3.34
C ARG A 97 -16.36 7.34 3.77
N TRP A 98 -17.38 6.80 4.42
CA TRP A 98 -17.42 5.39 4.82
C TRP A 98 -17.33 4.45 3.62
N ARG A 99 -18.19 4.65 2.61
CA ARG A 99 -18.17 3.83 1.39
C ARG A 99 -16.84 3.93 0.63
N ALA A 100 -16.33 5.15 0.47
CA ALA A 100 -15.05 5.38 -0.20
C ALA A 100 -13.88 4.71 0.54
N THR A 101 -13.87 4.78 1.87
CA THR A 101 -12.83 4.15 2.70
C THR A 101 -12.93 2.64 2.67
N ALA A 102 -14.14 2.08 2.75
CA ALA A 102 -14.36 0.65 2.64
C ALA A 102 -13.90 0.12 1.27
N LEU A 103 -14.21 0.82 0.18
CA LEU A 103 -13.77 0.46 -1.17
C LEU A 103 -12.24 0.55 -1.30
N ALA A 104 -11.63 1.65 -0.86
CA ALA A 104 -10.18 1.81 -0.91
C ALA A 104 -9.46 0.75 -0.07
N ALA A 105 -9.98 0.43 1.12
CA ALA A 105 -9.44 -0.63 1.97
C ALA A 105 -9.59 -2.00 1.31
N PHE A 106 -10.75 -2.30 0.71
CA PHE A 106 -10.97 -3.53 -0.03
C PHE A 106 -9.98 -3.68 -1.19
N CYS A 107 -9.79 -2.64 -2.00
CA CYS A 107 -8.80 -2.64 -3.09
C CYS A 107 -7.38 -2.83 -2.55
N ALA A 108 -6.98 -2.10 -1.50
CA ALA A 108 -5.63 -2.17 -0.97
C ALA A 108 -5.31 -3.54 -0.36
N VAL A 109 -6.25 -4.12 0.40
CA VAL A 109 -6.12 -5.47 0.96
C VAL A 109 -6.17 -6.53 -0.14
N GLY A 110 -7.08 -6.42 -1.11
CA GLY A 110 -7.15 -7.35 -2.23
C GLY A 110 -5.86 -7.38 -3.05
N LEU A 111 -5.30 -6.20 -3.35
CA LEU A 111 -4.00 -6.08 -4.01
C LEU A 111 -2.86 -6.64 -3.15
N LEU A 112 -2.95 -6.54 -1.81
CA LEU A 112 -1.98 -7.16 -0.89
C LEU A 112 -2.00 -8.67 -0.96
N LEU A 113 -3.19 -9.26 -0.94
CA LEU A 113 -3.34 -10.70 -1.09
C LEU A 113 -2.77 -11.20 -2.42
N ILE A 114 -2.90 -10.43 -3.50
CA ILE A 114 -2.28 -10.74 -4.80
C ILE A 114 -0.75 -10.64 -4.75
N THR A 115 -0.19 -9.77 -3.90
CA THR A 115 1.27 -9.59 -3.79
C THR A 115 1.96 -10.67 -2.97
N ILE A 116 1.23 -11.40 -2.11
CA ILE A 116 1.80 -12.46 -1.26
C ILE A 116 2.57 -13.52 -2.06
N PRO A 117 1.99 -14.18 -3.09
CA PRO A 117 2.73 -15.16 -3.88
C PRO A 117 3.95 -14.52 -4.58
N LEU A 118 3.83 -13.26 -5.01
CA LEU A 118 4.93 -12.54 -5.67
C LEU A 118 6.09 -12.26 -4.71
N TYR A 119 5.82 -11.97 -3.44
CA TYR A 119 6.85 -11.83 -2.41
C TYR A 119 7.53 -13.18 -2.12
N GLY A 120 6.77 -14.28 -2.17
CA GLY A 120 7.34 -15.63 -2.13
C GLY A 120 8.38 -15.79 -3.24
N GLU A 121 7.98 -15.69 -4.50
CA GLU A 121 8.87 -15.80 -5.66
C GLU A 121 10.11 -14.89 -5.56
N ALA A 122 9.91 -13.62 -5.19
CA ALA A 122 11.02 -12.65 -5.05
C ALA A 122 12.06 -13.03 -3.99
N THR A 123 11.66 -13.79 -2.97
CA THR A 123 12.54 -14.14 -1.83
C THR A 123 13.15 -15.54 -1.96
N VAL A 124 12.71 -16.35 -2.92
CA VAL A 124 13.31 -17.66 -3.24
C VAL A 124 14.15 -17.63 -4.52
N ALA A 125 13.93 -16.67 -5.42
CA ALA A 125 14.71 -16.51 -6.64
C ALA A 125 16.19 -16.15 -6.29
N PRO A 126 17.17 -17.00 -6.63
CA PRO A 126 18.59 -16.79 -6.34
C PRO A 126 19.25 -15.71 -7.23
#